data_AF-A0A9D2FGL6-F1
#
_entry.id   AF-A0A9D2FGL6-F1
#
_cell.length_a   1.000
_cell.length_b   1.000
_cell.length_c   1.000
_cell.angle_alpha   90.00
_cell.angle_beta   90.00
_cell.angle_gamma   90.00
#
_symmetry.space_group_name_H-M   'P 1'
#
loop_
_entity.id
_entity.type
_entity.pdbx_description
1 polymer ?
#
loop_
_entity_poly.entity_id
_entity_poly.type
_entity_poly.pdbx_seq_one_letter_code
_entity_poly.pdbx_strand_id
1 'polypeptide(L)'
;MKDTHKKGRVTIPTDLDVVPETLQILEKWGADAIRDCDGTEFPAQLQDTGAKIYSTYYTSRKDNAWAKANPDEIQQCYIMTGFYTARGDTVTIPLMQGISPELMQVNTRDDIARWWEVVDRTTGQPVPPARWSYADGSVTVQAEPFHEYTVSFLAYLIWDPVHMYNATTNGWTNFEHQITFDVRQPKTHRYTMERLRRFIAEHPYVNVIRYTTFFHQFTLIFDELKREKFVDWYGYSASVSPYILEQFEKEAGYPFRPEYIIDQGYYNNQYRVPSREYRDFMAFQRREVAKLAKEMVDITHECGCEAMMFLGDHWIGTEPFMPEFKTIGLDAVVGSVGNGSTLRLISDIPGVKYTEGRFLPYFFPDTFHEGGDPVREAKENWVTARRAILRKPIDRIGYGGYLKLALQFPDFIDYVESVCNEFRELYDNIKGTTPYCVKRVAVLNCWGKIRSWGCHMVHHALYQKQNYSYAGVIEALSGAP
;
A
#
# COMPACT_ATOMS: atom_id res chain seq x y z
N MET A 1 -1.11 22.02 -37.82
CA MET A 1 -2.08 21.19 -37.07
C MET A 1 -2.66 22.06 -35.98
N LYS A 2 -3.98 22.04 -35.75
CA LYS A 2 -4.61 22.90 -34.73
C LYS A 2 -4.11 22.47 -33.35
N ASP A 3 -3.76 23.47 -32.55
CA ASP A 3 -3.11 23.40 -31.23
C ASP A 3 -4.10 22.95 -30.13
N THR A 4 -4.88 21.89 -30.40
CA THR A 4 -6.02 21.44 -29.59
C THR A 4 -5.66 20.54 -28.40
N HIS A 5 -4.38 20.23 -28.18
CA HIS A 5 -3.92 19.15 -27.29
C HIS A 5 -3.15 19.64 -26.05
N LYS A 6 -3.50 20.81 -25.50
CA LYS A 6 -2.74 21.42 -24.39
C LYS A 6 -3.25 21.13 -22.98
N LYS A 7 -4.47 20.60 -22.80
CA LYS A 7 -5.08 20.46 -21.46
C LYS A 7 -5.72 19.10 -21.25
N GLY A 8 -5.82 18.68 -19.99
CA GLY A 8 -6.46 17.44 -19.58
C GLY A 8 -5.50 16.31 -19.24
N ARG A 9 -6.04 15.30 -18.54
CA ARG A 9 -5.36 14.03 -18.18
C ARG A 9 -4.15 14.19 -17.27
N VAL A 10 -4.04 15.31 -16.57
CA VAL A 10 -2.92 15.60 -15.68
C VAL A 10 -3.47 16.04 -14.32
N THR A 11 -3.03 15.35 -13.27
CA THR A 11 -3.34 15.66 -11.87
C THR A 11 -2.11 16.25 -11.18
N ILE A 12 -2.25 17.38 -10.50
CA ILE A 12 -1.14 18.06 -9.80
C ILE A 12 -1.39 18.15 -8.28
N PRO A 13 -0.32 18.10 -7.45
CA PRO A 13 -0.46 18.34 -6.02
C PRO A 13 -0.56 19.84 -5.71
N THR A 14 -1.18 20.17 -4.57
CA THR A 14 -1.22 21.53 -4.02
C THR A 14 -1.04 21.53 -2.50
N ASP A 15 -0.66 22.68 -1.95
CA ASP A 15 -0.69 22.98 -0.51
C ASP A 15 -1.13 24.45 -0.30
N LEU A 16 -1.46 24.83 0.94
CA LEU A 16 -1.94 26.18 1.32
C LEU A 16 -0.93 27.28 1.03
N ASP A 17 0.37 26.96 1.05
CA ASP A 17 1.48 27.91 0.90
C ASP A 17 1.92 28.16 -0.55
N VAL A 18 1.30 27.50 -1.54
CA VAL A 18 1.68 27.57 -2.97
C VAL A 18 0.50 27.77 -3.92
N VAL A 19 -0.57 28.43 -3.46
CA VAL A 19 -1.77 28.65 -4.26
C VAL A 19 -1.48 29.38 -5.60
N PRO A 20 -0.75 30.52 -5.63
CA PRO A 20 -0.44 31.20 -6.89
C PRO A 20 0.37 30.34 -7.86
N GLU A 21 1.36 29.62 -7.35
CA GLU A 21 2.22 28.74 -8.14
C GLU A 21 1.45 27.52 -8.63
N THR A 22 0.50 27.00 -7.85
CA THR A 22 -0.39 25.93 -8.27
C THR A 22 -1.22 26.35 -9.48
N LEU A 23 -1.75 27.58 -9.51
CA LEU A 23 -2.46 28.11 -10.67
C LEU A 23 -1.56 28.21 -11.91
N GLN A 24 -0.30 28.63 -11.73
CA GLN A 24 0.68 28.69 -12.82
C GLN A 24 0.97 27.28 -13.37
N ILE A 25 1.16 26.29 -12.49
CA ILE A 25 1.41 24.91 -12.88
C ILE A 25 0.18 24.26 -13.52
N LEU A 26 -1.03 24.58 -13.03
CA LEU A 26 -2.29 24.16 -13.64
C LEU A 26 -2.36 24.57 -15.12
N GLU A 27 -1.98 25.81 -15.43
CA GLU A 27 -1.90 26.31 -16.79
C GLU A 27 -0.73 25.69 -17.58
N LYS A 28 0.49 25.76 -17.04
CA LYS A 28 1.74 25.34 -17.71
C LYS A 28 1.73 23.86 -18.08
N TRP A 29 1.32 22.97 -17.17
CA TRP A 29 1.24 21.53 -17.46
C TRP A 29 -0.08 21.14 -18.12
N GLY A 30 -1.04 22.07 -18.19
CA GLY A 30 -2.37 21.82 -18.74
C GLY A 30 -3.16 20.82 -17.89
N ALA A 31 -3.04 20.93 -16.56
CA ALA A 31 -3.72 20.04 -15.63
C ALA A 31 -5.21 20.34 -15.53
N ASP A 32 -5.98 19.29 -15.28
CA ASP A 32 -7.45 19.31 -15.15
C ASP A 32 -7.92 18.70 -13.84
N ALA A 33 -6.99 18.29 -12.97
CA ALA A 33 -7.27 17.86 -11.62
C ALA A 33 -6.22 18.35 -10.63
N ILE A 34 -6.66 18.67 -9.42
CA ILE A 34 -5.82 19.12 -8.31
C ILE A 34 -6.05 18.17 -7.13
N ARG A 35 -4.96 17.79 -6.46
CA ARG A 35 -4.97 16.91 -5.28
C ARG A 35 -4.32 17.60 -4.10
N ASP A 36 -4.99 17.55 -2.95
CA ASP A 36 -4.47 18.08 -1.68
C ASP A 36 -3.22 17.33 -1.18
N CYS A 37 -2.29 18.00 -0.51
CA CYS A 37 -1.16 17.33 0.12
C CYS A 37 -1.59 16.62 1.41
N ASP A 38 -1.87 15.31 1.31
CA ASP A 38 -1.93 14.37 2.45
C ASP A 38 -2.94 14.70 3.57
N GLY A 39 -4.09 15.31 3.22
CA GLY A 39 -5.17 15.64 4.14
C GLY A 39 -4.94 16.92 4.93
N THR A 40 -4.32 17.93 4.30
CA THR A 40 -4.36 19.33 4.74
C THR A 40 -5.66 20.01 4.30
N GLU A 41 -5.96 21.19 4.85
CA GLU A 41 -7.12 21.97 4.38
C GLU A 41 -6.92 22.35 2.91
N PHE A 42 -7.93 22.08 2.07
CA PHE A 42 -7.86 22.42 0.64
C PHE A 42 -7.99 23.94 0.45
N PRO A 43 -7.11 24.60 -0.33
CA PRO A 43 -7.19 26.05 -0.51
C PRO A 43 -8.47 26.47 -1.21
N ALA A 44 -9.26 27.35 -0.57
CA ALA A 44 -10.55 27.82 -1.10
C ALA A 44 -10.42 28.45 -2.49
N GLN A 45 -9.31 29.15 -2.74
CA GLN A 45 -9.03 29.80 -4.03
C GLN A 45 -8.89 28.83 -5.21
N LEU A 46 -8.65 27.53 -4.95
CA LEU A 46 -8.50 26.52 -5.99
C LEU A 46 -9.81 25.81 -6.34
N GLN A 47 -10.86 25.98 -5.52
CA GLN A 47 -12.16 25.30 -5.70
C GLN A 47 -12.87 25.73 -6.99
N ASP A 48 -12.71 27.00 -7.39
CA ASP A 48 -13.39 27.59 -8.55
C ASP A 48 -12.55 27.55 -9.85
N THR A 49 -11.44 26.79 -9.86
CA THR A 49 -10.55 26.69 -11.03
C THR A 49 -11.16 25.91 -12.21
N GLY A 50 -12.26 25.18 -11.96
CA GLY A 50 -12.86 24.25 -12.92
C GLY A 50 -12.10 22.93 -13.07
N ALA A 51 -10.99 22.74 -12.33
CA ALA A 51 -10.31 21.46 -12.23
C ALA A 51 -11.10 20.49 -11.33
N LYS A 52 -10.99 19.18 -11.60
CA LYS A 52 -11.49 18.17 -10.67
C LYS A 52 -10.70 18.22 -9.37
N ILE A 53 -11.40 18.26 -8.24
CA ILE A 53 -10.77 18.26 -6.93
C ILE A 53 -10.74 16.84 -6.37
N TYR A 54 -9.52 16.35 -6.14
CA TYR A 54 -9.26 15.05 -5.52
C TYR A 54 -8.96 15.28 -4.05
N SER A 55 -9.64 14.56 -3.18
CA SER A 55 -9.36 14.58 -1.75
C SER A 55 -8.82 13.24 -1.27
N THR A 56 -7.68 13.28 -0.59
CA THR A 56 -7.05 12.13 0.02
C THR A 56 -7.86 11.65 1.23
N TYR A 57 -8.39 10.43 1.18
CA TYR A 57 -9.15 9.86 2.29
C TYR A 57 -8.46 8.64 2.89
N TYR A 58 -8.21 8.69 4.20
CA TYR A 58 -7.61 7.60 4.98
C TYR A 58 -8.70 6.86 5.74
N THR A 59 -8.86 5.56 5.48
CA THR A 59 -9.98 4.78 6.05
C THR A 59 -9.69 4.20 7.43
N SER A 60 -8.43 3.90 7.75
CA SER A 60 -8.00 3.17 8.97
C SER A 60 -7.16 4.02 9.94
N ARG A 61 -7.02 5.34 9.69
CA ARG A 61 -6.24 6.26 10.55
C ARG A 61 -6.76 7.72 10.49
N LYS A 62 -5.95 8.67 10.98
CA LYS A 62 -6.26 10.12 11.15
C LYS A 62 -7.32 10.43 12.21
N ASP A 63 -7.56 9.52 13.15
CA ASP A 63 -8.43 9.78 14.30
C ASP A 63 -7.92 9.05 15.55
N ASN A 64 -6.95 9.66 16.21
CA ASN A 64 -6.35 9.11 17.42
C ASN A 64 -7.31 9.12 18.61
N ALA A 65 -8.29 10.02 18.65
CA ALA A 65 -9.28 10.04 19.72
C ALA A 65 -10.15 8.78 19.67
N TRP A 66 -10.62 8.40 18.47
CA TRP A 66 -11.33 7.14 18.25
C TRP A 66 -10.47 5.93 18.60
N ALA A 67 -9.23 5.89 18.09
CA ALA A 67 -8.31 4.78 18.31
C ALA A 67 -8.03 4.55 19.81
N LYS A 68 -7.73 5.61 20.56
CA LYS A 68 -7.49 5.54 22.01
C LYS A 68 -8.72 5.14 22.81
N ALA A 69 -9.92 5.51 22.35
CA ALA A 69 -11.18 5.13 22.99
C ALA A 69 -11.58 3.67 22.71
N ASN A 70 -11.05 3.06 21.64
CA ASN A 70 -11.36 1.69 21.21
C ASN A 70 -10.08 0.85 21.03
N PRO A 71 -9.27 0.66 22.09
CA PRO A 71 -8.00 -0.07 22.00
C PRO A 71 -8.18 -1.54 21.58
N ASP A 72 -9.39 -2.06 21.70
CA ASP A 72 -9.79 -3.41 21.28
C ASP A 72 -9.92 -3.62 19.78
N GLU A 73 -10.05 -2.53 19.03
CA GLU A 73 -10.26 -2.55 17.58
C GLU A 73 -9.08 -1.93 16.82
N ILE A 74 -7.93 -1.78 17.49
CA ILE A 74 -6.67 -1.41 16.84
C ILE A 74 -6.23 -2.53 15.89
N GLN A 75 -5.71 -2.13 14.73
CA GLN A 75 -5.25 -3.08 13.73
C GLN A 75 -4.10 -3.93 14.30
N GLN A 76 -4.12 -5.24 14.00
CA GLN A 76 -3.13 -6.17 14.51
C GLN A 76 -2.29 -6.77 13.37
N CYS A 77 -1.11 -7.26 13.73
CA CYS A 77 -0.25 -8.01 12.84
C CYS A 77 0.29 -9.27 13.52
N TYR A 78 0.54 -10.30 12.72
CA TYR A 78 1.42 -11.40 13.13
C TYR A 78 2.88 -11.04 12.87
N ILE A 79 3.71 -11.23 13.88
CA ILE A 79 5.16 -11.15 13.78
C ILE A 79 5.82 -12.34 14.46
N MET A 80 7.06 -12.64 14.04
CA MET A 80 7.86 -13.72 14.60
C MET A 80 9.15 -13.16 15.22
N THR A 81 9.54 -13.74 16.35
CA THR A 81 10.84 -13.47 16.96
C THR A 81 12.00 -13.97 16.08
N GLY A 82 13.23 -13.59 16.42
CA GLY A 82 14.41 -14.32 15.95
C GLY A 82 14.44 -15.77 16.45
N PHE A 83 15.39 -16.55 15.94
CA PHE A 83 15.65 -17.92 16.39
C PHE A 83 16.45 -17.91 17.69
N TYR A 84 16.01 -18.69 18.68
CA TYR A 84 16.70 -18.83 19.96
C TYR A 84 17.05 -20.29 20.22
N THR A 85 18.35 -20.57 20.32
CA THR A 85 18.83 -21.91 20.68
C THR A 85 18.70 -22.15 22.18
N ALA A 86 18.03 -23.23 22.57
CA ALA A 86 17.98 -23.68 23.95
C ALA A 86 19.34 -24.26 24.36
N ARG A 87 19.96 -23.71 25.42
CA ARG A 87 21.24 -24.23 25.96
C ARG A 87 21.04 -25.27 27.06
N GLY A 88 19.80 -25.52 27.45
CA GLY A 88 19.40 -26.45 28.49
C GLY A 88 17.95 -26.88 28.27
N ASP A 89 17.28 -27.25 29.36
CA ASP A 89 15.87 -27.69 29.38
C ASP A 89 14.86 -26.54 29.22
N THR A 90 15.34 -25.30 29.13
CA THR A 90 14.52 -24.10 29.00
C THR A 90 15.18 -23.07 28.07
N VAL A 91 14.34 -22.27 27.41
CA VAL A 91 14.77 -21.08 26.65
C VAL A 91 13.78 -19.95 26.90
N THR A 92 14.30 -18.74 27.09
CA THR A 92 13.49 -17.51 27.24
C THR A 92 13.67 -16.64 26.00
N ILE A 93 12.55 -16.26 25.40
CA ILE A 93 12.48 -15.59 24.10
C ILE A 93 11.81 -14.22 24.29
N PRO A 94 12.57 -13.10 24.21
CA PRO A 94 11.99 -11.76 24.25
C PRO A 94 11.25 -11.46 22.94
N LEU A 95 9.98 -11.05 23.04
CA LEU A 95 9.10 -10.92 21.88
C LEU A 95 9.47 -9.75 20.97
N MET A 96 9.71 -8.58 21.56
CA MET A 96 9.89 -7.31 20.85
C MET A 96 11.35 -7.02 20.45
N GLN A 97 12.27 -7.97 20.62
CA GLN A 97 13.68 -7.74 20.30
C GLN A 97 13.88 -7.49 18.80
N GLY A 98 14.54 -6.37 18.47
CA GLY A 98 14.80 -5.96 17.10
C GLY A 98 13.65 -5.19 16.44
N ILE A 99 12.63 -4.76 17.19
CA ILE A 99 11.41 -4.11 16.68
C ILE A 99 11.19 -2.80 17.42
N SER A 100 10.79 -1.76 16.70
CA SER A 100 10.48 -0.46 17.30
C SER A 100 9.32 -0.58 18.30
N PRO A 101 9.52 -0.21 19.58
CA PRO A 101 8.43 -0.14 20.55
C PRO A 101 7.48 1.03 20.27
N GLU A 102 7.85 1.98 19.40
CA GLU A 102 6.97 3.05 18.94
C GLU A 102 6.01 2.58 17.83
N LEU A 103 6.35 1.50 17.12
CA LEU A 103 5.57 0.97 16.01
C LEU A 103 4.43 0.07 16.48
N MET A 104 4.73 -0.86 17.39
CA MET A 104 3.79 -1.90 17.77
C MET A 104 3.90 -2.33 19.23
N GLN A 105 2.81 -2.89 19.74
CA GLN A 105 2.68 -3.36 21.11
C GLN A 105 2.14 -4.79 21.14
N VAL A 106 2.74 -5.66 21.95
CA VAL A 106 2.30 -7.05 22.13
C VAL A 106 0.82 -7.11 22.53
N ASN A 107 0.03 -7.94 21.84
CA ASN A 107 -1.36 -8.18 22.19
C ASN A 107 -1.49 -9.28 23.25
N THR A 108 -1.68 -8.86 24.50
CA THR A 108 -1.94 -9.75 25.64
C THR A 108 -3.41 -9.71 26.11
N ARG A 109 -4.28 -9.01 25.36
CA ARG A 109 -5.70 -8.89 25.68
C ARG A 109 -6.48 -10.10 25.18
N ASP A 110 -6.13 -10.59 24.00
CA ASP A 110 -6.70 -11.80 23.44
C ASP A 110 -5.97 -13.05 23.96
N ASP A 111 -6.61 -14.23 23.84
CA ASP A 111 -6.07 -15.49 24.34
C ASP A 111 -4.73 -15.85 23.65
N ILE A 112 -3.63 -15.62 24.36
CA ILE A 112 -2.29 -15.86 23.85
C ILE A 112 -2.02 -17.34 23.55
N ALA A 113 -2.62 -18.27 24.32
CA ALA A 113 -2.43 -19.71 24.09
C ALA A 113 -3.15 -20.17 22.82
N ARG A 114 -4.22 -19.48 22.44
CA ARG A 114 -4.99 -19.75 21.22
C ARG A 114 -4.36 -19.13 19.99
N TRP A 115 -3.91 -17.88 20.10
CA TRP A 115 -3.56 -17.06 18.94
C TRP A 115 -2.06 -16.93 18.70
N TRP A 116 -1.21 -17.31 19.64
CA TRP A 116 0.22 -17.37 19.43
C TRP A 116 0.67 -18.81 19.20
N GLU A 117 1.86 -18.96 18.62
CA GLU A 117 2.43 -20.26 18.33
C GLU A 117 3.92 -20.24 18.63
N VAL A 118 4.34 -21.09 19.58
CA VAL A 118 5.75 -21.42 19.80
C VAL A 118 6.08 -22.60 18.91
N VAL A 119 7.14 -22.49 18.11
CA VAL A 119 7.58 -23.56 17.21
C VAL A 119 8.98 -23.99 17.58
N ASP A 120 9.17 -25.29 17.80
CA ASP A 120 10.49 -25.91 17.76
C ASP A 120 10.90 -26.01 16.29
N ARG A 121 11.82 -25.15 15.88
CA ARG A 121 12.30 -25.03 14.50
C ARG A 121 13.23 -26.15 14.10
N THR A 122 13.82 -26.87 15.06
CA THR A 122 14.64 -28.05 14.78
C THR A 122 13.79 -29.25 14.36
N THR A 123 12.62 -29.43 14.98
CA THR A 123 11.68 -30.50 14.61
C THR A 123 10.57 -30.06 13.65
N GLY A 124 10.37 -28.75 13.51
CA GLY A 124 9.28 -28.14 12.75
C GLY A 124 7.90 -28.27 13.41
N GLN A 125 7.84 -28.67 14.68
CA GLN A 125 6.59 -28.94 15.40
C GLN A 125 6.19 -27.78 16.31
N PRO A 126 4.88 -27.47 16.41
CA PRO A 126 4.39 -26.54 17.41
C PRO A 126 4.58 -27.11 18.82
N VAL A 127 5.01 -26.25 19.75
CA VAL A 127 5.14 -26.59 21.17
C VAL A 127 3.77 -26.41 21.84
N PRO A 128 3.25 -27.43 22.55
CA PRO A 128 1.97 -27.32 23.25
C PRO A 128 1.91 -26.14 24.22
N PRO A 129 0.77 -25.42 24.35
CA PRO A 129 0.62 -24.29 25.28
C PRO A 129 0.97 -24.59 26.74
N ALA A 130 0.80 -25.84 27.19
CA ALA A 130 1.18 -26.24 28.55
C ALA A 130 2.71 -26.27 28.80
N ARG A 131 3.54 -26.20 27.74
CA ARG A 131 5.01 -26.23 27.80
C ARG A 131 5.64 -24.85 27.65
N TRP A 132 4.86 -23.78 27.64
CA TRP A 132 5.41 -22.43 27.63
C TRP A 132 4.52 -21.45 28.41
N SER A 133 5.11 -20.35 28.84
CA SER A 133 4.39 -19.28 29.56
C SER A 133 4.92 -17.92 29.13
N TYR A 134 4.05 -16.92 29.12
CA TYR A 134 4.42 -15.53 28.86
C TYR A 134 4.48 -14.74 30.17
N ALA A 135 5.58 -14.03 30.38
CA ALA A 135 5.75 -13.06 31.47
C ALA A 135 6.77 -11.99 31.06
N ASP A 136 6.59 -10.75 31.54
CA ASP A 136 7.57 -9.67 31.39
C ASP A 136 8.09 -9.45 29.94
N GLY A 137 7.18 -9.52 28.96
CA GLY A 137 7.51 -9.30 27.55
C GLY A 137 8.24 -10.47 26.86
N SER A 138 8.37 -11.61 27.54
CA SER A 138 9.10 -12.79 27.06
C SER A 138 8.27 -14.07 27.18
N VAL A 139 8.55 -15.05 26.34
CA VAL A 139 8.01 -16.40 26.45
C VAL A 139 9.12 -17.34 26.94
N THR A 140 8.86 -18.06 28.03
CA THR A 140 9.73 -19.13 28.52
C THR A 140 9.16 -20.47 28.07
N VAL A 141 9.99 -21.29 27.43
CA VAL A 141 9.62 -22.58 26.84
C VAL A 141 10.37 -23.70 27.56
N GLN A 142 9.67 -24.79 27.89
CA GLN A 142 10.27 -26.06 28.27
C GLN A 142 10.83 -26.74 27.02
N ALA A 143 12.14 -26.68 26.86
CA ALA A 143 12.84 -26.94 25.62
C ALA A 143 13.69 -28.21 25.67
N GLU A 144 13.85 -28.85 24.53
CA GLU A 144 14.91 -29.81 24.28
C GLU A 144 16.25 -29.05 24.08
N PRO A 145 17.34 -29.45 24.78
CA PRO A 145 18.65 -28.83 24.60
C PRO A 145 19.12 -28.85 23.14
N PHE A 146 19.72 -27.74 22.72
CA PHE A 146 20.28 -27.47 21.39
C PHE A 146 19.26 -27.35 20.24
N HIS A 147 17.97 -27.42 20.53
CA HIS A 147 16.94 -27.05 19.55
C HIS A 147 16.79 -25.54 19.45
N GLU A 148 16.28 -25.06 18.31
CA GLU A 148 15.96 -23.66 18.07
C GLU A 148 14.47 -23.41 18.17
N TYR A 149 14.08 -22.29 18.80
CA TYR A 149 12.69 -21.95 19.03
C TYR A 149 12.38 -20.53 18.56
N THR A 150 11.16 -20.34 18.10
CA THR A 150 10.61 -19.01 17.75
C THR A 150 9.21 -18.88 18.33
N VAL A 151 8.78 -17.64 18.56
CA VAL A 151 7.38 -17.31 18.89
C VAL A 151 6.79 -16.49 17.75
N SER A 152 5.64 -16.93 17.25
CA SER A 152 4.76 -16.17 16.36
C SER A 152 3.63 -15.59 17.22
N PHE A 153 3.51 -14.27 17.28
CA PHE A 153 2.59 -13.59 18.20
C PHE A 153 1.85 -12.42 17.54
N LEU A 154 0.71 -12.06 18.12
CA LEU A 154 -0.07 -10.89 17.70
C LEU A 154 0.48 -9.62 18.36
N ALA A 155 0.58 -8.55 17.57
CA ALA A 155 0.91 -7.21 18.04
C ALA A 155 -0.06 -6.18 17.44
N TYR A 156 -0.43 -5.18 18.24
CA TYR A 156 -1.17 -4.00 17.80
C TYR A 156 -0.25 -3.03 17.07
N LEU A 157 -0.70 -2.46 15.95
CA LEU A 157 -0.02 -1.40 15.21
C LEU A 157 -0.38 -0.03 15.80
N ILE A 158 0.43 0.42 16.76
CA ILE A 158 0.22 1.67 17.52
C ILE A 158 0.79 2.91 16.81
N TRP A 159 1.51 2.72 15.70
CA TRP A 159 1.84 3.78 14.76
C TRP A 159 1.72 3.24 13.34
N ASP A 160 0.90 3.90 12.51
CA ASP A 160 0.79 3.62 11.08
C ASP A 160 2.17 3.53 10.40
N PRO A 161 2.54 2.40 9.77
CA PRO A 161 3.85 2.24 9.14
C PRO A 161 4.17 3.26 8.06
N VAL A 162 3.18 3.70 7.27
CA VAL A 162 3.38 4.73 6.22
C VAL A 162 3.61 6.09 6.86
N HIS A 163 2.83 6.45 7.89
CA HIS A 163 3.05 7.66 8.67
C HIS A 163 4.42 7.65 9.36
N MET A 164 4.87 6.51 9.89
CA MET A 164 6.20 6.35 10.49
C MET A 164 7.31 6.56 9.45
N TYR A 165 7.18 5.97 8.27
CA TYR A 165 8.10 6.20 7.15
C TYR A 165 8.16 7.69 6.80
N ASN A 166 7.01 8.32 6.55
CA ASN A 166 6.96 9.74 6.17
C ASN A 166 7.55 10.66 7.24
N ALA A 167 7.22 10.44 8.50
CA ALA A 167 7.75 11.25 9.60
C ALA A 167 9.26 11.10 9.75
N THR A 168 9.78 9.89 9.61
CA THR A 168 11.22 9.60 9.74
C THR A 168 12.00 10.16 8.55
N THR A 169 11.52 9.93 7.32
CA THR A 169 12.16 10.41 6.08
C THR A 169 12.18 11.93 5.99
N ASN A 170 11.09 12.59 6.40
CA ASN A 170 10.99 14.05 6.33
C ASN A 170 11.48 14.77 7.60
N GLY A 171 12.00 14.03 8.59
CA GLY A 171 12.46 14.63 9.85
C GLY A 171 11.39 15.43 10.58
N TRP A 172 10.12 15.00 10.53
CA TRP A 172 9.03 15.70 11.20
C TRP A 172 9.29 15.76 12.70
N THR A 173 8.99 16.91 13.30
CA THR A 173 9.05 17.15 14.74
C THR A 173 7.69 17.65 15.21
N ASN A 174 7.34 17.39 16.46
CA ASN A 174 6.09 17.87 17.08
C ASN A 174 4.79 17.40 16.39
N PHE A 175 4.69 16.10 16.09
CA PHE A 175 3.49 15.48 15.54
C PHE A 175 3.01 14.34 16.44
N GLU A 176 1.73 13.97 16.33
CA GLU A 176 1.18 12.82 17.02
C GLU A 176 1.24 11.57 16.13
N HIS A 177 1.73 10.44 16.66
CA HIS A 177 1.76 9.18 15.93
C HIS A 177 0.35 8.74 15.59
N GLN A 178 0.04 8.57 14.31
CA GLN A 178 -1.28 8.13 13.89
C GLN A 178 -1.48 6.65 14.22
N ILE A 179 -2.43 6.34 15.10
CA ILE A 179 -2.77 4.97 15.48
C ILE A 179 -3.72 4.39 14.42
N THR A 180 -3.51 3.12 14.05
CA THR A 180 -4.35 2.42 13.06
C THR A 180 -5.48 1.64 13.72
N PHE A 181 -6.64 1.56 13.07
CA PHE A 181 -7.79 0.80 13.56
C PHE A 181 -8.37 -0.12 12.47
N ASP A 182 -8.87 -1.28 12.88
CA ASP A 182 -9.42 -2.32 12.00
C ASP A 182 -10.89 -2.03 11.69
N VAL A 183 -11.15 -1.57 10.46
CA VAL A 183 -12.48 -1.20 9.98
C VAL A 183 -13.44 -2.38 9.91
N ARG A 184 -12.96 -3.63 9.98
CA ARG A 184 -13.82 -4.82 10.00
C ARG A 184 -14.47 -5.03 11.37
N GLN A 185 -13.90 -4.46 12.43
CA GLN A 185 -14.43 -4.60 13.78
C GLN A 185 -15.74 -3.81 13.96
N PRO A 186 -16.72 -4.31 14.74
CA PRO A 186 -18.09 -3.77 14.69
C PRO A 186 -18.24 -2.28 15.06
N LYS A 187 -17.50 -1.75 16.04
CA LYS A 187 -17.65 -0.32 16.41
C LYS A 187 -17.01 0.56 15.35
N THR A 188 -15.79 0.22 14.93
CA THR A 188 -14.99 0.95 13.96
C THR A 188 -15.60 0.87 12.57
N HIS A 189 -16.23 -0.25 12.19
CA HIS A 189 -17.02 -0.37 10.96
C HIS A 189 -18.08 0.74 10.89
N ARG A 190 -18.97 0.80 11.90
CA ARG A 190 -20.03 1.81 11.97
C ARG A 190 -19.46 3.23 11.96
N TYR A 191 -18.46 3.48 12.80
CA TYR A 191 -17.81 4.77 12.90
C TYR A 191 -17.23 5.25 11.57
N THR A 192 -16.53 4.37 10.85
CA THR A 192 -15.90 4.71 9.57
C THR A 192 -16.91 5.04 8.48
N MET A 193 -18.05 4.34 8.43
CA MET A 193 -19.11 4.64 7.44
C MET A 193 -19.79 5.98 7.72
N GLU A 194 -20.01 6.32 8.99
CA GLU A 194 -20.56 7.62 9.40
C GLU A 194 -19.55 8.75 9.15
N ARG A 195 -18.28 8.51 9.48
CA ARG A 195 -17.18 9.45 9.24
C ARG A 195 -17.01 9.78 7.76
N LEU A 196 -17.13 8.78 6.86
CA LEU A 196 -17.05 9.00 5.42
C LEU A 196 -18.18 9.91 4.93
N ARG A 197 -19.43 9.66 5.34
CA ARG A 197 -20.57 10.51 4.98
C ARG A 197 -20.40 11.93 5.46
N ARG A 198 -20.00 12.11 6.73
CA ARG A 198 -19.75 13.42 7.32
C ARG A 198 -18.65 14.15 6.55
N PHE A 199 -17.55 13.46 6.26
CA PHE A 199 -16.45 14.02 5.47
C PHE A 199 -16.93 14.54 4.12
N ILE A 200 -17.63 13.73 3.33
CA ILE A 200 -18.10 14.18 2.00
C ILE A 200 -19.08 15.36 2.14
N ALA A 201 -19.99 15.33 3.12
CA ALA A 201 -20.94 16.42 3.36
C ALA A 201 -20.26 17.74 3.75
N GLU A 202 -19.16 17.69 4.50
CA GLU A 202 -18.36 18.86 4.90
C GLU A 202 -17.48 19.40 3.75
N HIS A 203 -17.29 18.63 2.68
CA HIS A 203 -16.40 18.96 1.56
C HIS A 203 -17.13 18.91 0.20
N PRO A 204 -18.19 19.73 -0.01
CA PRO A 204 -19.06 19.65 -1.19
C PRO A 204 -18.35 20.01 -2.53
N TYR A 205 -17.16 20.59 -2.46
CA TYR A 205 -16.33 20.92 -3.62
C TYR A 205 -15.52 19.73 -4.14
N VAL A 206 -15.46 18.61 -3.40
CA VAL A 206 -14.67 17.42 -3.79
C VAL A 206 -15.39 16.63 -4.87
N ASN A 207 -14.68 16.31 -5.95
CA ASN A 207 -15.21 15.49 -7.05
C ASN A 207 -14.79 14.02 -6.94
N VAL A 208 -13.60 13.76 -6.39
CA VAL A 208 -13.03 12.40 -6.31
C VAL A 208 -12.53 12.14 -4.90
N ILE A 209 -13.05 11.09 -4.26
CA ILE A 209 -12.50 10.54 -3.03
C ILE A 209 -11.37 9.58 -3.40
N ARG A 210 -10.14 10.00 -3.14
CA ARG A 210 -8.93 9.21 -3.35
C ARG A 210 -8.60 8.44 -2.07
N TYR A 211 -9.15 7.24 -1.96
CA TYR A 211 -8.79 6.28 -0.93
C TYR A 211 -7.29 6.00 -0.97
N THR A 212 -6.58 6.34 0.11
CA THR A 212 -5.12 6.19 0.24
C THR A 212 -4.76 5.41 1.51
N THR A 213 -5.11 4.13 1.62
CA THR A 213 -5.85 3.30 0.64
C THR A 213 -7.15 2.83 1.28
N PHE A 214 -7.23 1.54 1.63
CA PHE A 214 -8.32 0.95 2.38
C PHE A 214 -7.76 0.45 3.72
N PHE A 215 -7.92 -0.84 4.03
CA PHE A 215 -7.94 -1.29 5.43
C PHE A 215 -6.60 -1.82 5.93
N HIS A 216 -5.82 -2.49 5.09
CA HIS A 216 -4.69 -3.29 5.55
C HIS A 216 -3.40 -2.89 4.85
N GLN A 217 -2.46 -2.39 5.65
CA GLN A 217 -1.11 -2.07 5.26
C GLN A 217 -0.38 -3.33 4.75
N PHE A 218 0.39 -3.19 3.67
CA PHE A 218 1.36 -4.22 3.30
C PHE A 218 2.38 -4.41 4.41
N THR A 219 2.97 -5.60 4.53
CA THR A 219 3.88 -5.89 5.64
C THR A 219 5.07 -4.93 5.62
N LEU A 220 5.19 -4.09 6.64
CA LEU A 220 6.27 -3.12 6.83
C LEU A 220 6.58 -3.01 8.33
N ILE A 221 7.80 -3.40 8.71
CA ILE A 221 8.24 -3.49 10.10
C ILE A 221 9.51 -2.67 10.25
N PHE A 222 9.58 -1.87 11.31
CA PHE A 222 10.74 -1.06 11.66
C PHE A 222 11.45 -1.59 12.91
N ASP A 223 12.77 -1.45 12.94
CA ASP A 223 13.59 -1.75 14.11
C ASP A 223 13.66 -0.57 15.10
N GLU A 224 14.37 -0.74 16.21
CA GLU A 224 14.52 0.25 17.28
C GLU A 224 15.16 1.56 16.81
N LEU A 225 15.88 1.54 15.69
CA LEU A 225 16.49 2.72 15.07
C LEU A 225 15.62 3.31 13.96
N LYS A 226 14.36 2.86 13.83
CA LYS A 226 13.41 3.27 12.80
C LYS A 226 13.93 2.96 11.39
N ARG A 227 14.78 1.94 11.25
CA ARG A 227 15.19 1.40 9.94
C ARG A 227 14.20 0.31 9.54
N GLU A 228 14.01 0.14 8.25
CA GLU A 228 13.23 -0.98 7.73
C GLU A 228 13.88 -2.31 8.15
N LYS A 229 13.15 -3.10 8.96
CA LYS A 229 13.54 -4.44 9.40
C LYS A 229 13.05 -5.50 8.41
N PHE A 230 11.81 -5.36 7.95
CA PHE A 230 11.18 -6.28 7.01
C PHE A 230 10.12 -5.56 6.19
N VAL A 231 10.03 -5.92 4.91
CA VAL A 231 9.03 -5.42 3.98
C VAL A 231 8.57 -6.51 3.02
N ASP A 232 7.27 -6.52 2.74
CA ASP A 232 6.69 -7.21 1.60
C ASP A 232 5.48 -6.41 1.13
N TRP A 233 5.57 -5.85 -0.07
CA TRP A 233 4.50 -5.03 -0.66
C TRP A 233 3.20 -5.81 -0.89
N TYR A 234 3.26 -7.15 -0.92
CA TYR A 234 2.10 -8.05 -1.00
C TYR A 234 1.79 -8.76 0.32
N GLY A 235 2.52 -8.46 1.38
CA GLY A 235 2.47 -9.22 2.63
C GLY A 235 1.16 -9.03 3.39
N TYR A 236 0.63 -10.14 3.91
CA TYR A 236 -0.68 -10.18 4.58
C TYR A 236 -0.61 -10.07 6.12
N SER A 237 0.57 -9.84 6.69
CA SER A 237 0.75 -9.93 8.15
C SER A 237 -0.11 -8.97 8.95
N ALA A 238 -0.38 -7.76 8.44
CA ALA A 238 -1.19 -6.73 9.09
C ALA A 238 -2.68 -6.80 8.74
N SER A 239 -3.17 -7.97 8.30
CA SER A 239 -4.58 -8.18 7.92
C SER A 239 -5.34 -9.08 8.91
N VAL A 240 -4.81 -9.27 10.12
CA VAL A 240 -5.35 -10.23 11.10
C VAL A 240 -5.89 -9.55 12.36
N SER A 241 -6.78 -10.27 13.03
CA SER A 241 -7.29 -10.02 14.38
C SER A 241 -8.03 -11.30 14.80
N PRO A 242 -8.13 -11.63 16.10
CA PRO A 242 -8.93 -12.79 16.53
C PRO A 242 -10.35 -12.77 15.95
N TYR A 243 -10.99 -11.61 15.88
CA TYR A 243 -12.32 -11.42 15.28
C TYR A 243 -12.41 -11.91 13.82
N ILE A 244 -11.42 -11.59 12.99
CA ILE A 244 -11.43 -12.01 11.59
C ILE A 244 -10.94 -13.46 11.41
N LEU A 245 -10.02 -13.92 12.25
CA LEU A 245 -9.51 -15.28 12.20
C LEU A 245 -10.58 -16.29 12.62
N GLU A 246 -11.42 -15.98 13.61
CA GLU A 246 -12.58 -16.82 13.95
C GLU A 246 -13.59 -16.95 12.80
N GLN A 247 -13.76 -15.90 12.00
CA GLN A 247 -14.63 -15.96 10.82
C GLN A 247 -14.01 -16.82 9.72
N PHE A 248 -12.71 -16.68 9.50
CA PHE A 248 -11.97 -17.56 8.62
C PHE A 248 -12.13 -19.03 9.03
N GLU A 249 -11.96 -19.37 10.30
CA GLU A 249 -12.06 -20.75 10.80
C GLU A 249 -13.46 -21.34 10.60
N LYS A 250 -14.50 -20.53 10.80
CA LYS A 250 -15.90 -20.92 10.53
C LYS A 250 -16.11 -21.24 9.05
N GLU A 251 -15.50 -20.48 8.15
CA GLU A 251 -15.65 -20.66 6.71
C GLU A 251 -14.78 -21.83 6.19
N ALA A 252 -13.53 -21.90 6.63
CA ALA A 252 -12.54 -22.86 6.19
C ALA A 252 -12.72 -24.25 6.83
N GLY A 253 -13.36 -24.32 7.99
CA GLY A 253 -13.62 -25.56 8.73
C GLY A 253 -12.41 -26.14 9.45
N TYR A 254 -11.36 -25.35 9.69
CA TYR A 254 -10.16 -25.75 10.43
C TYR A 254 -9.54 -24.56 11.17
N PRO A 255 -8.79 -24.80 12.26
CA PRO A 255 -8.17 -23.72 13.04
C PRO A 255 -7.04 -23.03 12.28
N PHE A 256 -6.99 -21.71 12.38
CA PHE A 256 -5.90 -20.88 11.88
C PHE A 256 -4.66 -21.08 12.75
N ARG A 257 -3.50 -21.16 12.09
CA ARG A 257 -2.18 -21.15 12.72
C ARG A 257 -1.42 -19.89 12.28
N PRO A 258 -0.74 -19.18 13.19
CA PRO A 258 0.17 -18.09 12.83
C PRO A 258 1.14 -18.46 11.71
N GLU A 259 1.62 -19.71 11.70
CA GLU A 259 2.55 -20.22 10.68
C GLU A 259 2.00 -20.15 9.24
N TYR A 260 0.68 -20.10 9.03
CA TYR A 260 0.09 -19.91 7.70
C TYR A 260 0.42 -18.57 7.08
N ILE A 261 0.79 -17.56 7.87
CA ILE A 261 1.35 -16.30 7.39
C ILE A 261 2.85 -16.27 7.62
N ILE A 262 3.31 -16.59 8.83
CA ILE A 262 4.71 -16.42 9.24
C ILE A 262 5.69 -17.22 8.38
N ASP A 263 5.36 -18.46 8.01
CA ASP A 263 6.17 -19.35 7.15
C ASP A 263 7.68 -19.24 7.47
N GLN A 264 8.07 -19.64 8.68
CA GLN A 264 9.46 -19.65 9.14
C GLN A 264 10.18 -18.29 9.09
N GLY A 265 9.42 -17.19 9.14
CA GLY A 265 9.94 -15.83 9.02
C GLY A 265 10.06 -15.32 7.59
N TYR A 266 9.60 -16.09 6.59
CA TYR A 266 9.47 -15.61 5.21
C TYR A 266 8.19 -14.81 4.98
N TYR A 267 7.23 -14.86 5.90
CA TYR A 267 5.94 -14.15 5.83
C TYR A 267 5.11 -14.48 4.58
N ASN A 268 5.25 -15.71 4.05
CA ASN A 268 4.70 -16.13 2.75
C ASN A 268 4.99 -15.14 1.62
N ASN A 269 6.19 -14.53 1.64
CA ASN A 269 6.54 -13.59 0.59
C ASN A 269 6.48 -14.23 -0.80
N GLN A 270 6.49 -13.38 -1.82
CA GLN A 270 6.23 -13.73 -3.22
C GLN A 270 7.15 -14.82 -3.80
N TYR A 271 8.34 -15.02 -3.21
CA TYR A 271 9.31 -16.05 -3.62
C TYR A 271 9.05 -17.42 -2.99
N ARG A 272 8.10 -17.51 -2.04
CA ARG A 272 7.66 -18.76 -1.42
C ARG A 272 6.55 -19.39 -2.25
N VAL A 273 6.58 -20.72 -2.36
CA VAL A 273 5.45 -21.46 -2.93
C VAL A 273 4.35 -21.46 -1.87
N PRO A 274 3.19 -20.83 -2.13
CA PRO A 274 2.17 -20.67 -1.11
C PRO A 274 1.53 -22.01 -0.74
N SER A 275 1.30 -22.23 0.56
CA SER A 275 0.56 -23.37 1.07
C SER A 275 -0.92 -23.31 0.67
N ARG A 276 -1.65 -24.41 0.84
CA ARG A 276 -3.12 -24.42 0.66
C ARG A 276 -3.76 -23.43 1.62
N GLU A 277 -3.34 -23.47 2.88
CA GLU A 277 -3.92 -22.69 3.97
C GLU A 277 -3.72 -21.19 3.78
N TYR A 278 -2.55 -20.77 3.28
CA TYR A 278 -2.32 -19.36 2.94
C TYR A 278 -3.19 -18.90 1.76
N ARG A 279 -3.38 -19.75 0.74
CA ARG A 279 -4.28 -19.45 -0.39
C ARG A 279 -5.74 -19.36 0.04
N ASP A 280 -6.18 -20.24 0.94
CA ASP A 280 -7.52 -20.21 1.52
C ASP A 280 -7.73 -18.90 2.29
N PHE A 281 -6.75 -18.50 3.11
CA PHE A 281 -6.77 -17.22 3.82
C PHE A 281 -6.80 -16.00 2.88
N MET A 282 -5.98 -15.98 1.84
CA MET A 282 -6.03 -14.92 0.82
C MET A 282 -7.39 -14.87 0.11
N ALA A 283 -7.99 -16.02 -0.20
CA ALA A 283 -9.29 -16.09 -0.84
C ALA A 283 -10.41 -15.53 0.07
N PHE A 284 -10.37 -15.86 1.36
CA PHE A 284 -11.25 -15.29 2.37
C PHE A 284 -11.07 -13.77 2.48
N GLN A 285 -9.83 -13.28 2.65
CA GLN A 285 -9.55 -11.85 2.75
C GLN A 285 -10.02 -11.05 1.53
N ARG A 286 -9.85 -11.61 0.32
CA ARG A 286 -10.34 -10.96 -0.91
C ARG A 286 -11.84 -10.69 -0.88
N ARG A 287 -12.63 -11.65 -0.40
CA ARG A 287 -14.09 -11.49 -0.31
C ARG A 287 -14.48 -10.48 0.77
N GLU A 288 -13.86 -10.56 1.94
CA GLU A 288 -14.14 -9.66 3.06
C GLU A 288 -13.76 -8.20 2.74
N VAL A 289 -12.56 -7.99 2.19
CA VAL A 289 -12.10 -6.66 1.78
C VAL A 289 -12.94 -6.11 0.63
N ALA A 290 -13.30 -6.93 -0.37
CA ALA A 290 -14.12 -6.46 -1.48
C ALA A 290 -15.52 -6.04 -1.02
N LYS A 291 -16.14 -6.79 -0.10
CA LYS A 291 -17.43 -6.44 0.50
C LYS A 291 -17.35 -5.11 1.25
N LEU A 292 -16.36 -4.95 2.12
CA LEU A 292 -16.20 -3.74 2.92
C LEU A 292 -15.85 -2.51 2.07
N ALA A 293 -14.96 -2.66 1.09
CA ALA A 293 -14.61 -1.60 0.16
C ALA A 293 -15.82 -1.18 -0.70
N LYS A 294 -16.65 -2.15 -1.11
CA LYS A 294 -17.89 -1.87 -1.83
C LYS A 294 -18.81 -0.95 -1.03
N GLU A 295 -19.00 -1.21 0.27
CA GLU A 295 -19.84 -0.35 1.11
C GLU A 295 -19.34 1.10 1.09
N MET A 296 -18.02 1.34 1.19
CA MET A 296 -17.46 2.70 1.13
C MET A 296 -17.60 3.34 -0.25
N VAL A 297 -17.42 2.57 -1.32
CA VAL A 297 -17.60 3.06 -2.69
C VAL A 297 -19.06 3.42 -2.97
N ASP A 298 -20.01 2.59 -2.53
CA ASP A 298 -21.45 2.87 -2.66
C ASP A 298 -21.81 4.18 -1.96
N ILE A 299 -21.27 4.43 -0.76
CA ILE A 299 -21.45 5.71 -0.03
C ILE A 299 -20.93 6.89 -0.85
N THR A 300 -19.74 6.73 -1.44
CA THR A 300 -19.11 7.79 -2.22
C THR A 300 -19.94 8.14 -3.45
N HIS A 301 -20.49 7.13 -4.12
CA HIS A 301 -21.40 7.31 -5.26
C HIS A 301 -22.75 7.91 -4.85
N GLU A 302 -23.34 7.46 -3.73
CA GLU A 302 -24.56 8.05 -3.15
C GLU A 302 -24.39 9.55 -2.88
N CYS A 303 -23.19 9.97 -2.48
CA CYS A 303 -22.85 11.37 -2.24
C CYS A 303 -22.40 12.14 -3.50
N GLY A 304 -22.37 11.50 -4.68
CA GLY A 304 -22.08 12.16 -5.96
C GLY A 304 -20.60 12.34 -6.29
N CYS A 305 -19.69 11.66 -5.58
CA CYS A 305 -18.26 11.67 -5.86
C CYS A 305 -17.82 10.43 -6.63
N GLU A 306 -16.70 10.50 -7.36
CA GLU A 306 -16.00 9.32 -7.87
C GLU A 306 -15.17 8.67 -6.74
N ALA A 307 -15.06 7.35 -6.76
CA ALA A 307 -14.22 6.57 -5.85
C ALA A 307 -12.95 6.08 -6.56
N MET A 308 -11.80 6.57 -6.11
CA MET A 308 -10.49 6.21 -6.64
C MET A 308 -9.66 5.50 -5.56
N MET A 309 -9.08 4.35 -5.90
CA MET A 309 -8.17 3.63 -5.01
C MET A 309 -6.70 3.92 -5.36
N PHE A 310 -5.87 4.17 -4.36
CA PHE A 310 -4.42 4.14 -4.53
C PHE A 310 -3.88 2.70 -4.49
N LEU A 311 -3.10 2.29 -5.50
CA LEU A 311 -2.40 1.00 -5.52
C LEU A 311 -1.11 1.08 -4.70
N GLY A 312 -1.24 0.99 -3.39
CA GLY A 312 -0.16 1.08 -2.41
C GLY A 312 -0.70 1.20 -0.99
N ASP A 313 0.17 1.44 -0.02
CA ASP A 313 -0.18 1.62 1.39
C ASP A 313 -1.10 0.50 1.91
N HIS A 314 -2.36 0.83 2.21
CA HIS A 314 -3.35 -0.06 2.83
C HIS A 314 -4.19 -0.84 1.81
N TRP A 315 -3.54 -1.50 0.86
CA TRP A 315 -4.21 -2.15 -0.28
C TRP A 315 -4.38 -3.67 -0.13
N ILE A 316 -3.89 -4.28 0.94
CA ILE A 316 -3.88 -5.74 1.05
C ILE A 316 -5.30 -6.30 1.11
N GLY A 317 -5.53 -7.33 0.29
CA GLY A 317 -6.81 -8.00 0.11
C GLY A 317 -7.67 -7.44 -1.02
N THR A 318 -7.38 -6.27 -1.60
CA THR A 318 -8.18 -5.76 -2.73
C THR A 318 -7.97 -6.59 -4.00
N GLU A 319 -6.72 -7.00 -4.24
CA GLU A 319 -6.29 -7.94 -5.28
C GLU A 319 -6.83 -7.60 -6.70
N PRO A 320 -6.32 -6.52 -7.33
CA PRO A 320 -6.91 -5.90 -8.52
C PRO A 320 -7.08 -6.80 -9.75
N PHE A 321 -6.31 -7.89 -9.82
CA PHE A 321 -6.36 -8.83 -10.94
C PHE A 321 -7.36 -9.97 -10.76
N MET A 322 -8.06 -10.01 -9.63
CA MET A 322 -9.01 -11.06 -9.28
C MET A 322 -10.48 -10.64 -9.50
N PRO A 323 -11.42 -11.59 -9.67
CA PRO A 323 -12.82 -11.28 -9.95
C PRO A 323 -13.50 -10.41 -8.88
N GLU A 324 -13.18 -10.63 -7.61
CA GLU A 324 -13.75 -9.93 -6.44
C GLU A 324 -13.44 -8.42 -6.48
N PHE A 325 -12.30 -8.02 -7.05
CA PHE A 325 -11.97 -6.59 -7.17
C PHE A 325 -13.02 -5.81 -7.97
N LYS A 326 -13.57 -6.42 -9.02
CA LYS A 326 -14.59 -5.77 -9.87
C LYS A 326 -15.88 -5.51 -9.11
N THR A 327 -16.19 -6.29 -8.08
CA THR A 327 -17.42 -6.12 -7.30
C THR A 327 -17.35 -4.91 -6.38
N ILE A 328 -16.16 -4.36 -6.13
CA ILE A 328 -15.98 -3.13 -5.34
C ILE A 328 -16.66 -1.94 -6.02
N GLY A 329 -16.64 -1.86 -7.35
CA GLY A 329 -17.30 -0.79 -8.11
C GLY A 329 -16.49 0.50 -8.23
N LEU A 330 -15.16 0.46 -8.01
CA LEU A 330 -14.27 1.63 -8.14
C LEU A 330 -14.37 2.31 -9.52
N ASP A 331 -14.34 3.64 -9.53
CA ASP A 331 -14.21 4.41 -10.77
C ASP A 331 -12.79 4.30 -11.32
N ALA A 332 -11.79 4.34 -10.45
CA ALA A 332 -10.40 4.36 -10.87
C ALA A 332 -9.43 3.72 -9.89
N VAL A 333 -8.28 3.34 -10.44
CA VAL A 333 -7.06 3.05 -9.68
C VAL A 333 -5.97 4.04 -10.09
N VAL A 334 -5.37 4.68 -9.10
CA VAL A 334 -4.13 5.45 -9.25
C VAL A 334 -2.98 4.70 -8.61
N GLY A 335 -1.82 4.62 -9.26
CA GLY A 335 -0.66 3.92 -8.69
C GLY A 335 0.65 4.65 -8.93
N SER A 336 1.68 4.26 -8.19
CA SER A 336 3.03 4.80 -8.35
C SER A 336 3.68 4.27 -9.63
N VAL A 337 4.19 5.15 -10.49
CA VAL A 337 4.89 4.76 -11.72
C VAL A 337 6.36 5.11 -11.60
N GLY A 338 7.20 4.08 -11.47
CA GLY A 338 8.66 4.20 -11.46
C GLY A 338 9.37 3.50 -12.62
N ASN A 339 8.64 2.72 -13.44
CA ASN A 339 9.16 2.03 -14.61
C ASN A 339 8.01 1.42 -15.44
N GLY A 340 8.33 0.67 -16.49
CA GLY A 340 7.32 0.04 -17.34
C GLY A 340 6.53 -1.06 -16.61
N SER A 341 7.15 -1.87 -15.77
CA SER A 341 6.47 -2.95 -15.04
C SER A 341 5.46 -2.41 -14.01
N THR A 342 5.81 -1.35 -13.28
CA THR A 342 4.89 -0.65 -12.36
C THR A 342 3.79 0.11 -13.10
N LEU A 343 4.05 0.65 -14.30
CA LEU A 343 2.97 1.14 -15.15
C LEU A 343 1.98 0.02 -15.51
N ARG A 344 2.47 -1.16 -15.91
CA ARG A 344 1.61 -2.29 -16.28
C ARG A 344 0.84 -2.89 -15.09
N LEU A 345 1.36 -2.76 -13.86
CA LEU A 345 0.59 -3.06 -12.64
C LEU A 345 -0.73 -2.27 -12.58
N ILE A 346 -0.74 -1.06 -13.15
CA ILE A 346 -1.89 -0.15 -13.13
C ILE A 346 -2.70 -0.29 -14.42
N SER A 347 -2.06 -0.20 -15.58
CA SER A 347 -2.77 -0.12 -16.87
C SER A 347 -3.49 -1.41 -17.28
N ASP A 348 -3.05 -2.56 -16.74
CA ASP A 348 -3.69 -3.86 -16.99
C ASP A 348 -4.84 -4.17 -16.00
N ILE A 349 -5.10 -3.31 -15.00
CA ILE A 349 -6.18 -3.54 -14.02
C ILE A 349 -7.53 -3.53 -14.74
N PRO A 350 -8.30 -4.64 -14.65
CA PRO A 350 -9.63 -4.69 -15.23
C PRO A 350 -10.70 -4.17 -14.26
N GLY A 351 -11.83 -3.71 -14.79
CA GLY A 351 -13.04 -3.45 -13.98
C GLY A 351 -13.11 -2.09 -13.30
N VAL A 352 -12.24 -1.15 -13.69
CA VAL A 352 -12.39 0.28 -13.39
C VAL A 352 -12.66 1.08 -14.67
N LYS A 353 -13.22 2.28 -14.53
CA LYS A 353 -13.56 3.17 -15.65
C LYS A 353 -12.31 3.80 -16.26
N TYR A 354 -11.33 4.15 -15.42
CA TYR A 354 -10.05 4.71 -15.87
C TYR A 354 -8.90 4.37 -14.92
N THR A 355 -7.67 4.55 -15.40
CA THR A 355 -6.45 4.33 -14.61
C THR A 355 -5.54 5.56 -14.62
N GLU A 356 -4.86 5.85 -13.51
CA GLU A 356 -4.00 7.01 -13.36
C GLU A 356 -2.59 6.61 -12.88
N GLY A 357 -1.56 7.12 -13.57
CA GLY A 357 -0.17 6.92 -13.19
C GLY A 357 0.36 8.13 -12.43
N ARG A 358 0.68 7.98 -11.14
CA ARG A 358 1.39 9.00 -10.36
C ARG A 358 2.89 8.77 -10.50
N PHE A 359 3.53 9.55 -11.35
CA PHE A 359 4.93 9.38 -11.72
C PHE A 359 5.88 9.75 -10.58
N LEU A 360 7.03 9.08 -10.58
CA LEU A 360 8.21 9.45 -9.81
C LEU A 360 9.09 10.46 -10.60
N PRO A 361 9.92 11.28 -9.93
CA PRO A 361 10.11 11.33 -8.48
C PRO A 361 8.90 11.88 -7.73
N TYR A 362 8.65 11.36 -6.53
CA TYR A 362 7.73 12.00 -5.60
C TYR A 362 8.39 13.28 -5.09
N PHE A 363 7.64 14.36 -4.90
CA PHE A 363 8.20 15.68 -4.57
C PHE A 363 8.63 15.76 -3.10
N PHE A 364 9.63 14.97 -2.72
CA PHE A 364 10.16 14.81 -1.37
C PHE A 364 11.66 15.18 -1.29
N PRO A 365 12.19 15.47 -0.08
CA PRO A 365 13.56 15.91 0.11
C PRO A 365 14.63 14.84 -0.20
N ASP A 366 14.25 13.58 -0.41
CA ASP A 366 15.15 12.50 -0.80
C ASP A 366 15.65 12.63 -2.24
N THR A 367 14.83 13.18 -3.15
CA THR A 367 15.26 13.54 -4.52
C THR A 367 15.43 15.06 -4.68
N PHE A 368 14.56 15.87 -4.06
CA PHE A 368 14.55 17.33 -4.21
C PHE A 368 15.35 18.01 -3.11
N HIS A 369 16.67 17.91 -3.19
CA HIS A 369 17.62 18.58 -2.30
C HIS A 369 18.80 19.19 -3.06
N GLU A 370 19.63 19.99 -2.39
CA GLU A 370 20.85 20.52 -2.98
C GLU A 370 21.77 19.38 -3.46
N GLY A 371 22.11 19.38 -4.76
CA GLY A 371 22.88 18.31 -5.40
C GLY A 371 22.05 17.11 -5.91
N GLY A 372 20.74 17.10 -5.69
CA GLY A 372 19.82 16.13 -6.29
C GLY A 372 19.63 16.35 -7.80
N ASP A 373 19.26 15.29 -8.53
CA ASP A 373 19.00 15.34 -9.98
C ASP A 373 17.60 14.78 -10.31
N PRO A 374 16.53 15.53 -9.98
CA PRO A 374 15.16 15.09 -10.24
C PRO A 374 14.85 14.96 -11.74
N VAL A 375 15.56 15.71 -12.60
CA VAL A 375 15.37 15.66 -14.06
C VAL A 375 15.83 14.32 -14.62
N ARG A 376 16.99 13.80 -14.19
CA ARG A 376 17.47 12.48 -14.61
C ARG A 376 16.50 11.38 -14.20
N GLU A 377 16.05 11.38 -12.95
CA GLU A 377 15.11 10.38 -12.46
C GLU A 377 13.79 10.43 -13.25
N ALA A 378 13.24 11.63 -13.49
CA ALA A 378 12.04 11.82 -14.29
C ALA A 378 12.20 11.29 -15.73
N LYS A 379 13.37 11.51 -16.35
CA LYS A 379 13.67 10.99 -17.69
C LYS A 379 13.70 9.47 -17.72
N GLU A 380 14.36 8.85 -16.75
CA GLU A 380 14.42 7.39 -16.64
C GLU A 380 13.03 6.79 -16.45
N ASN A 381 12.23 7.36 -15.54
CA ASN A 381 10.85 6.95 -15.28
C ASN A 381 9.96 7.12 -16.52
N TRP A 382 10.04 8.27 -17.20
CA TRP A 382 9.23 8.52 -18.40
C TRP A 382 9.61 7.58 -19.54
N VAL A 383 10.89 7.41 -19.86
CA VAL A 383 11.33 6.56 -20.98
C VAL A 383 10.89 5.10 -20.77
N THR A 384 11.04 4.59 -19.55
CA THR A 384 10.69 3.21 -19.20
C THR A 384 9.18 2.99 -19.12
N ALA A 385 8.42 3.96 -18.60
CA ALA A 385 6.96 3.90 -18.57
C ALA A 385 6.34 4.10 -19.96
N ARG A 386 6.85 5.03 -20.78
CA ARG A 386 6.33 5.38 -22.12
C ARG A 386 6.26 4.17 -23.04
N ARG A 387 7.29 3.32 -23.05
CA ARG A 387 7.28 2.07 -23.84
C ARG A 387 6.18 1.11 -23.41
N ALA A 388 5.81 1.08 -22.13
CA ALA A 388 4.71 0.27 -21.62
C ALA A 388 3.34 0.92 -21.89
N ILE A 389 3.24 2.26 -21.87
CA ILE A 389 2.03 3.01 -22.29
C ILE A 389 1.63 2.64 -23.72
N LEU A 390 2.62 2.55 -24.62
CA LEU A 390 2.40 2.12 -26.01
C LEU A 390 1.85 0.70 -26.16
N ARG A 391 1.97 -0.16 -25.13
CA ARG A 391 1.39 -1.53 -25.11
C ARG A 391 0.04 -1.56 -24.44
N LYS A 392 -0.11 -0.82 -23.34
CA LYS A 392 -1.37 -0.68 -22.62
C LYS A 392 -1.43 0.71 -21.98
N PRO A 393 -2.25 1.63 -22.52
CA PRO A 393 -2.31 2.99 -22.02
C PRO A 393 -2.99 3.07 -20.65
N ILE A 394 -2.49 3.97 -19.80
CA ILE A 394 -3.25 4.58 -18.70
C ILE A 394 -4.02 5.80 -19.22
N ASP A 395 -5.04 6.24 -18.49
CA ASP A 395 -5.93 7.34 -18.91
C ASP A 395 -5.48 8.73 -18.49
N ARG A 396 -4.72 8.79 -17.40
CA ARG A 396 -4.26 10.01 -16.78
C ARG A 396 -2.86 9.83 -16.20
N ILE A 397 -2.09 10.90 -16.13
CA ILE A 397 -0.84 10.96 -15.38
C ILE A 397 -0.94 12.02 -14.29
N GLY A 398 0.00 12.02 -13.36
CA GLY A 398 0.12 13.07 -12.37
C GLY A 398 1.37 12.94 -11.54
N TYR A 399 1.54 13.88 -10.63
CA TYR A 399 2.62 13.88 -9.65
C TYR A 399 2.06 14.09 -8.24
N GLY A 400 2.88 13.82 -7.22
CA GLY A 400 2.48 14.00 -5.82
C GLY A 400 3.66 14.43 -4.96
N GLY A 401 3.36 14.85 -3.74
CA GLY A 401 4.33 15.40 -2.78
C GLY A 401 4.21 16.93 -2.69
N TYR A 402 5.26 17.57 -2.18
CA TYR A 402 5.29 19.00 -1.93
C TYR A 402 5.65 19.79 -3.19
N LEU A 403 4.67 20.44 -3.82
CA LEU A 403 4.89 21.24 -5.03
C LEU A 403 5.97 22.31 -4.83
N LYS A 404 6.04 22.92 -3.64
CA LYS A 404 7.10 23.89 -3.27
C LYS A 404 8.53 23.37 -3.41
N LEU A 405 8.76 22.06 -3.25
CA LEU A 405 10.09 21.48 -3.46
C LEU A 405 10.39 21.38 -4.96
N ALA A 406 9.43 20.89 -5.74
CA ALA A 406 9.60 20.78 -7.20
C ALA A 406 9.82 22.14 -7.87
N LEU A 407 9.15 23.20 -7.38
CA LEU A 407 9.28 24.56 -7.90
C LEU A 407 10.69 25.16 -7.76
N GLN A 408 11.55 24.60 -6.89
CA GLN A 408 12.95 25.02 -6.76
C GLN A 408 13.84 24.50 -7.91
N PHE A 409 13.31 23.61 -8.76
CA PHE A 409 14.02 22.98 -9.87
C PHE A 409 13.33 23.33 -11.20
N PRO A 410 13.60 24.52 -11.79
CA PRO A 410 12.91 24.97 -13.00
C PRO A 410 13.07 24.02 -14.19
N ASP A 411 14.26 23.43 -14.37
CA ASP A 411 14.51 22.44 -15.43
C ASP A 411 13.63 21.19 -15.28
N PHE A 412 13.29 20.82 -14.05
CA PHE A 412 12.34 19.73 -13.78
C PHE A 412 10.92 20.14 -14.14
N ILE A 413 10.50 21.35 -13.77
CA ILE A 413 9.17 21.87 -14.12
C ILE A 413 8.97 21.94 -15.64
N ASP A 414 9.97 22.40 -16.39
CA ASP A 414 9.95 22.45 -17.86
C ASP A 414 9.98 21.05 -18.47
N TYR A 415 10.75 20.12 -17.90
CA TYR A 415 10.76 18.74 -18.36
C TYR A 415 9.39 18.07 -18.18
N VAL A 416 8.73 18.26 -17.03
CA VAL A 416 7.39 17.71 -16.78
C VAL A 416 6.34 18.28 -17.73
N GLU A 417 6.43 19.56 -18.12
CA GLU A 417 5.58 20.13 -19.17
C GLU A 417 5.72 19.34 -20.48
N SER A 418 6.95 19.00 -20.89
CA SER A 418 7.20 18.20 -22.09
C SER A 418 6.60 16.79 -21.97
N VAL A 419 6.69 16.15 -20.79
CA VAL A 419 6.10 14.84 -20.51
C VAL A 419 4.57 14.89 -20.62
N CYS A 420 3.93 15.92 -20.05
CA CYS A 420 2.49 16.11 -20.12
C CYS A 420 2.00 16.26 -21.58
N ASN A 421 2.72 17.03 -22.38
CA ASN A 421 2.40 17.23 -23.80
C ASN A 421 2.60 15.93 -24.61
N GLU A 422 3.72 15.24 -24.42
CA GLU A 422 3.99 13.97 -25.10
C GLU A 422 2.97 12.90 -24.69
N PHE A 423 2.60 12.81 -23.41
CA PHE A 423 1.58 11.88 -22.94
C PHE A 423 0.23 12.09 -23.65
N ARG A 424 -0.22 13.34 -23.78
CA ARG A 424 -1.47 13.66 -24.49
C ARG A 424 -1.40 13.27 -25.96
N GLU A 425 -0.30 13.60 -26.64
CA GLU A 425 -0.08 13.20 -28.04
C GLU A 425 -0.11 11.66 -28.19
N LEU A 426 0.60 10.93 -27.34
CA LEU A 426 0.60 9.48 -27.37
C LEU A 426 -0.79 8.91 -27.09
N TYR A 427 -1.47 9.40 -26.06
CA TYR A 427 -2.79 8.92 -25.68
C TYR A 427 -3.80 9.06 -26.82
N ASP A 428 -3.85 10.23 -27.47
CA ASP A 428 -4.79 10.51 -28.56
C ASP A 428 -4.52 9.61 -29.78
N ASN A 429 -3.26 9.23 -30.01
CA ASN A 429 -2.88 8.33 -31.10
C ASN A 429 -3.13 6.85 -30.79
N ILE A 430 -3.01 6.42 -29.52
CA ILE A 430 -3.04 4.99 -29.16
C ILE A 430 -4.33 4.54 -28.48
N LYS A 431 -5.11 5.44 -27.89
CA LYS A 431 -6.33 5.05 -27.15
C LYS A 431 -7.33 4.39 -28.10
N GLY A 432 -7.85 3.23 -27.68
CA GLY A 432 -8.78 2.44 -28.48
C GLY A 432 -8.13 1.65 -29.63
N THR A 433 -6.81 1.74 -29.79
CA THR A 433 -6.06 0.93 -30.76
C THR A 433 -5.56 -0.37 -30.12
N THR A 434 -5.22 -1.34 -30.97
CA THR A 434 -4.51 -2.55 -30.54
C THR A 434 -3.07 -2.46 -31.04
N PRO A 435 -2.06 -2.42 -30.16
CA PRO A 435 -0.68 -2.37 -30.59
C PRO A 435 -0.30 -3.67 -31.31
N TYR A 436 0.61 -3.57 -32.28
CA TYR A 436 1.18 -4.73 -32.94
C TYR A 436 1.85 -5.66 -31.92
N CYS A 437 1.57 -6.97 -32.03
CA CYS A 437 2.13 -8.00 -31.17
C CYS A 437 2.85 -9.09 -31.96
N VAL A 438 4.16 -9.26 -31.74
CA VAL A 438 4.98 -10.21 -32.50
C VAL A 438 4.66 -11.65 -32.08
N LYS A 439 4.56 -11.88 -30.78
CA LYS A 439 4.26 -13.19 -30.18
C LYS A 439 3.49 -13.03 -28.88
N ARG A 440 2.66 -14.03 -28.58
CA ARG A 440 2.08 -14.18 -27.24
C ARG A 440 3.09 -14.82 -26.31
N VAL A 441 3.39 -14.14 -25.20
CA VAL A 441 4.26 -14.63 -24.13
C VAL A 441 3.43 -14.87 -22.87
N ALA A 442 3.73 -15.93 -22.13
CA ALA A 442 3.14 -16.21 -20.83
C ALA A 442 4.26 -16.40 -19.79
N VAL A 443 4.13 -15.73 -18.64
CA VAL A 443 4.99 -15.94 -17.48
C VAL A 443 4.31 -16.94 -16.56
N LEU A 444 4.91 -18.12 -16.42
CA LEU A 444 4.40 -19.19 -15.56
C LEU A 444 5.09 -19.16 -14.19
N ASN A 445 4.31 -19.04 -13.12
CA ASN A 445 4.75 -19.16 -11.73
C ASN A 445 3.58 -19.65 -10.86
N CYS A 446 3.82 -19.86 -9.56
CA CYS A 446 2.82 -20.38 -8.61
C CYS A 446 1.64 -19.43 -8.32
N TRP A 447 1.75 -18.16 -8.71
CA TRP A 447 0.75 -17.11 -8.46
C TRP A 447 -0.14 -16.85 -9.68
N GLY A 448 0.44 -16.89 -10.88
CA GLY A 448 -0.24 -16.54 -12.11
C GLY A 448 -0.81 -15.12 -12.07
N LYS A 449 -2.08 -14.97 -12.46
CA LYS A 449 -2.71 -13.68 -12.73
C LYS A 449 -2.81 -12.76 -11.49
N ILE A 450 -2.94 -13.31 -10.28
CA ILE A 450 -3.08 -12.50 -9.05
C ILE A 450 -1.85 -11.60 -8.81
N ARG A 451 -0.68 -11.98 -9.33
CA ARG A 451 0.57 -11.20 -9.26
C ARG A 451 1.06 -10.72 -10.63
N SER A 452 0.13 -10.40 -11.52
CA SER A 452 0.47 -9.83 -12.83
C SER A 452 1.41 -8.63 -12.64
N TRP A 453 2.53 -8.60 -13.37
CA TRP A 453 3.56 -7.54 -13.37
C TRP A 453 4.39 -7.36 -12.08
N GLY A 454 3.98 -7.89 -10.94
CA GLY A 454 4.70 -7.68 -9.67
C GLY A 454 5.17 -8.94 -8.95
N CYS A 455 5.22 -10.09 -9.63
CA CYS A 455 5.63 -11.38 -9.05
C CYS A 455 7.08 -11.44 -8.52
N HIS A 456 7.92 -10.44 -8.83
CA HIS A 456 9.32 -10.34 -8.40
C HIS A 456 9.53 -9.31 -7.28
N MET A 457 8.50 -8.53 -6.93
CA MET A 457 8.65 -7.39 -6.04
C MET A 457 8.76 -7.84 -4.58
N VAL A 458 9.67 -7.17 -3.87
CA VAL A 458 9.73 -7.13 -2.40
C VAL A 458 9.26 -5.73 -2.00
N HIS A 459 10.00 -4.71 -2.46
CA HIS A 459 9.57 -3.33 -2.54
C HIS A 459 8.87 -3.01 -3.85
N HIS A 460 8.00 -2.01 -3.83
CA HIS A 460 7.49 -1.38 -5.03
C HIS A 460 8.60 -0.56 -5.73
N ALA A 461 8.77 -0.77 -7.04
CA ALA A 461 9.70 -0.04 -7.93
C ALA A 461 11.21 -0.07 -7.60
N LEU A 462 11.65 -0.74 -6.52
CA LEU A 462 13.07 -0.81 -6.18
C LEU A 462 13.70 -2.13 -6.59
N TYR A 463 14.81 -2.03 -7.31
CA TYR A 463 15.65 -3.16 -7.67
C TYR A 463 16.68 -3.43 -6.58
N GLN A 464 16.85 -4.70 -6.23
CA GLN A 464 17.86 -5.18 -5.31
C GLN A 464 18.78 -6.17 -6.03
N LYS A 465 20.00 -6.33 -5.52
CA LYS A 465 20.99 -7.30 -6.06
C LYS A 465 20.40 -8.71 -6.21
N GLN A 466 19.48 -9.09 -5.33
CA GLN A 466 18.87 -10.42 -5.28
C GLN A 466 17.75 -10.61 -6.32
N ASN A 467 17.03 -9.55 -6.72
CA ASN A 467 15.87 -9.67 -7.61
C ASN A 467 16.02 -9.03 -8.99
N TYR A 468 17.04 -8.18 -9.23
CA TYR A 468 17.13 -7.39 -10.48
C TYR A 468 17.17 -8.26 -11.74
N SER A 469 17.78 -9.46 -11.68
CA SER A 469 17.84 -10.38 -12.82
C SER A 469 16.47 -10.93 -13.22
N TYR A 470 15.54 -11.08 -12.27
CA TYR A 470 14.17 -11.51 -12.53
C TYR A 470 13.26 -10.32 -12.86
N ALA A 471 13.44 -9.22 -12.14
CA ALA A 471 12.73 -7.96 -12.40
C ALA A 471 12.98 -7.46 -13.82
N GLY A 472 14.22 -7.59 -14.32
CA GLY A 472 14.59 -7.25 -15.69
C GLY A 472 13.82 -8.03 -16.77
N VAL A 473 13.38 -9.27 -16.49
CA VAL A 473 12.52 -10.02 -17.42
C VAL A 473 11.14 -9.36 -17.52
N ILE A 474 10.54 -9.03 -16.38
CA ILE A 474 9.22 -8.39 -16.33
C ILE A 474 9.27 -6.97 -16.91
N GLU A 475 10.33 -6.22 -16.61
CA GLU A 475 10.58 -4.91 -17.17
C GLU A 475 10.81 -4.98 -18.68
N ALA A 476 11.57 -5.95 -19.19
CA ALA A 476 11.73 -6.14 -20.63
C ALA A 476 10.39 -6.43 -21.32
N LEU A 477 9.53 -7.26 -20.70
CA LEU A 477 8.21 -7.60 -21.26
C LEU A 477 7.21 -6.42 -21.20
N SER A 478 7.34 -5.50 -20.26
CA SER A 478 6.33 -4.45 -20.01
C SER A 478 6.04 -3.56 -21.23
N GLY A 479 7.07 -3.30 -22.04
CA GLY A 479 7.02 -2.51 -23.28
C GLY A 479 7.41 -3.27 -24.56
N ALA A 480 7.55 -4.60 -24.52
CA ALA A 480 7.87 -5.41 -25.69
C ALA A 480 6.68 -5.49 -26.68
N PRO A 481 6.92 -5.56 -28.01
CA PRO A 481 5.88 -5.70 -29.03
C PRO A 481 5.25 -7.10 -29.04
#